data_AF-A0A2N2SH14-F1
#
_entry.id   AF-A0A2N2SH14-F1
#
_cell.length_a   1.000
_cell.length_b   1.000
_cell.length_c   1.000
_cell.angle_alpha   90.00
_cell.angle_beta   90.00
_cell.angle_gamma   90.00
#
_symmetry.space_group_name_H-M   'P 1'
#
loop_
_entity.id
_entity.type
_entity.pdbx_description
1 polymer ?
#
loop_
_entity_poly.entity_id
_entity_poly.type
_entity_poly.pdbx_seq_one_letter_code
_entity_poly.pdbx_strand_id
1 'polypeptide(L)'
;MQTQLADFIRDTPEGQEANDILRKCVHCGFCTATCPTYQLLGDELDGPRGRIYLIKQVLEGHEPTEKTRLHLDRCLTCRSCESTCPSGVEYGRLVDIGRHVVEAKVPRRGTDRMVRWALREFVPRAGLFGAAMKAGRMVRGLLPEALKDKVPLARPSGPWPSARHGRRMLALAGCVQPSMAPSINAAAARVLDTLGISLVEASGTGCCGAVRHHLNDHDGGKDDMRRNIDAWWPAIERGEIEAIVMTASGCGTQVKEYGHILRNDPIYAAKALRVSELTR
;
A
#
# COMPACT_ATOMS: atom_id res chain seq x y z
N MET A 1 -18.09 -1.31 20.12
CA MET A 1 -17.44 -2.18 21.14
C MET A 1 -16.78 -1.33 22.23
N GLN A 2 -16.78 -1.76 23.51
CA GLN A 2 -16.06 -1.06 24.58
C GLN A 2 -14.55 -1.32 24.50
N THR A 3 -13.75 -0.28 24.73
CA THR A 3 -12.29 -0.28 24.64
C THR A 3 -11.67 0.24 25.95
N GLN A 4 -10.58 -0.38 26.39
CA GLN A 4 -9.82 0.01 27.58
C GLN A 4 -8.33 0.09 27.25
N LEU A 5 -7.93 1.11 26.49
CA LEU A 5 -6.56 1.22 25.99
C LEU A 5 -5.54 1.30 27.13
N ALA A 6 -4.44 0.55 26.99
CA ALA A 6 -3.33 0.56 27.92
C ALA A 6 -2.54 1.88 27.85
N ASP A 7 -1.82 2.19 28.94
CA ASP A 7 -1.15 3.48 29.11
C ASP A 7 -0.09 3.78 28.04
N PHE A 8 0.52 2.74 27.46
CA PHE A 8 1.55 2.93 26.42
C PHE A 8 1.02 3.51 25.10
N ILE A 9 -0.29 3.45 24.84
CA ILE A 9 -0.89 3.92 23.58
C ILE A 9 -2.07 4.86 23.78
N ARG A 10 -2.72 4.86 24.95
CA ARG A 10 -3.98 5.59 25.19
C ARG A 10 -3.94 7.05 24.73
N ASP A 11 -2.86 7.75 25.03
CA ASP A 11 -2.73 9.19 24.79
C ASP A 11 -1.96 9.54 23.50
N THR A 12 -1.72 8.55 22.63
CA THR A 12 -1.08 8.78 21.32
C THR A 12 -2.10 8.97 20.20
N PRO A 13 -1.74 9.63 19.09
CA PRO A 13 -2.61 9.74 17.92
C PRO A 13 -3.06 8.37 17.38
N GLU A 14 -2.18 7.37 17.40
CA GLU A 14 -2.51 6.00 16.98
C GLU A 14 -3.51 5.34 17.92
N GLY A 15 -3.39 5.57 19.24
CA GLY A 15 -4.35 5.05 20.22
C GLY A 15 -5.74 5.65 20.05
N GLN A 16 -5.81 6.97 19.89
CA GLN A 16 -7.08 7.68 19.64
C GLN A 16 -7.76 7.17 18.36
N GLU A 17 -7.00 7.05 17.27
CA GLU A 17 -7.50 6.51 16.01
C GLU A 17 -7.97 5.06 16.13
N ALA A 18 -7.18 4.19 16.76
CA ALA A 18 -7.57 2.81 16.98
C ALA A 18 -8.85 2.72 17.84
N ASN A 19 -8.95 3.54 18.89
CA ASN A 19 -10.14 3.61 19.73
C ASN A 19 -11.39 3.96 18.92
N ASP A 20 -11.32 4.99 18.08
CA ASP A 20 -12.44 5.41 17.25
C ASP A 20 -12.88 4.31 16.28
N ILE A 21 -11.92 3.66 15.62
CA ILE A 21 -12.21 2.56 14.69
C ILE A 21 -12.81 1.35 15.43
N LEU A 22 -12.25 0.96 16.58
CA LEU A 22 -12.73 -0.16 17.38
C LEU A 22 -14.16 0.07 17.90
N ARG A 23 -14.49 1.32 18.27
CA ARG A 23 -15.82 1.65 18.78
C ARG A 23 -16.91 1.57 17.71
N LYS A 24 -16.59 1.79 16.43
CA LYS A 24 -17.50 1.61 15.28
C LYS A 24 -17.91 0.14 15.09
N CYS A 25 -17.09 -0.84 15.48
CA CYS A 25 -17.40 -2.25 15.27
C CYS A 25 -18.60 -2.71 16.13
N VAL A 26 -19.63 -3.24 15.46
CA VAL A 26 -20.84 -3.84 16.06
C VAL A 26 -20.89 -5.37 15.97
N HIS A 27 -19.82 -6.01 15.50
CA HIS A 27 -19.69 -7.48 15.40
C HIS A 27 -20.73 -8.19 14.51
N CYS A 28 -21.30 -7.51 13.51
CA CYS A 28 -22.30 -8.08 12.59
C CYS A 28 -21.79 -9.23 11.69
N GLY A 29 -20.49 -9.30 11.40
CA GLY A 29 -19.89 -10.40 10.65
C GLY A 29 -19.93 -10.29 9.11
N PHE A 30 -20.49 -9.24 8.51
CA PHE A 30 -20.48 -9.05 7.04
C PHE A 30 -19.07 -9.06 6.43
N CYS A 31 -18.09 -8.54 7.16
CA CYS A 31 -16.69 -8.54 6.74
C CYS A 31 -16.10 -9.95 6.55
N THR A 32 -16.63 -10.95 7.26
CA THR A 32 -16.17 -12.34 7.21
C THR A 32 -16.56 -13.02 5.89
N ALA A 33 -17.72 -12.69 5.34
CA ALA A 33 -18.21 -13.23 4.07
C ALA A 33 -17.33 -12.82 2.87
N THR A 34 -16.68 -11.65 2.95
CA THR A 34 -15.85 -11.11 1.86
C THR A 34 -14.35 -11.24 2.11
N CYS A 35 -13.93 -11.75 3.27
CA CYS A 35 -12.52 -11.85 3.61
C CYS A 35 -11.90 -13.10 2.97
N PRO A 36 -10.96 -12.96 2.00
CA PRO A 36 -10.45 -14.11 1.27
C PRO A 36 -9.66 -15.08 2.16
N THR A 37 -8.95 -14.58 3.17
CA THR A 37 -8.18 -15.44 4.08
C THR A 37 -9.07 -16.27 4.98
N TYR A 38 -10.19 -15.70 5.46
CA TYR A 38 -11.18 -16.46 6.21
C TYR A 38 -11.88 -17.49 5.32
N GLN A 39 -12.32 -17.09 4.13
CA GLN A 39 -13.01 -17.99 3.20
C GLN A 39 -12.14 -19.19 2.82
N LEU A 40 -10.82 -18.99 2.71
CA LEU A 40 -9.87 -20.06 2.39
C LEU A 40 -9.52 -20.94 3.59
N LEU A 41 -9.29 -20.35 4.76
CA LEU A 41 -8.74 -21.06 5.93
C LEU A 41 -9.80 -21.55 6.93
N GLY A 42 -11.00 -20.95 6.93
CA GLY A 42 -12.04 -21.21 7.92
C GLY A 42 -11.71 -20.77 9.35
N ASP A 43 -10.53 -20.17 9.57
CA ASP A 43 -10.07 -19.72 10.88
C ASP A 43 -10.57 -18.31 11.18
N GLU A 44 -11.36 -18.15 12.24
CA GLU A 44 -11.89 -16.86 12.69
C GLU A 44 -10.79 -15.84 12.99
N LEU A 45 -9.63 -16.29 13.49
CA LEU A 45 -8.47 -15.43 13.75
C LEU A 45 -7.84 -14.89 12.46
N ASP A 46 -8.09 -15.56 11.32
CA ASP A 46 -7.73 -15.10 9.99
C ASP A 46 -8.88 -14.36 9.27
N GLY A 47 -9.97 -14.05 9.97
CA GLY A 47 -11.02 -13.14 9.54
C GLY A 47 -10.84 -11.71 10.07
N PRO A 48 -11.54 -10.71 9.51
CA PRO A 48 -11.38 -9.32 9.92
C PRO A 48 -11.84 -9.11 11.37
N ARG A 49 -12.92 -9.80 11.79
CA ARG A 49 -13.45 -9.72 13.16
C ARG A 49 -12.47 -10.31 14.19
N GLY A 50 -11.94 -11.51 13.93
CA GLY A 50 -10.92 -12.11 14.81
C GLY A 50 -9.68 -11.23 14.92
N ARG A 51 -9.20 -10.66 13.81
CA ARG A 51 -8.06 -9.73 13.82
C ARG A 51 -8.36 -8.43 14.57
N ILE A 52 -9.55 -7.85 14.42
CA ILE A 52 -9.99 -6.70 15.22
C ILE A 52 -9.88 -7.01 16.71
N TYR A 53 -10.28 -8.22 17.13
CA TYR A 53 -10.21 -8.63 18.52
C TYR A 53 -8.77 -8.85 18.99
N LEU A 54 -7.93 -9.48 18.18
CA LEU A 54 -6.49 -9.62 18.46
C LEU A 54 -5.82 -8.25 18.64
N ILE A 55 -6.11 -7.30 17.76
CA ILE A 55 -5.58 -5.94 17.85
C ILE A 55 -6.07 -5.27 19.12
N LYS A 56 -7.38 -5.31 19.40
CA LYS A 56 -7.96 -4.78 20.64
C LYS A 56 -7.23 -5.32 21.86
N GLN A 57 -7.09 -6.64 22.00
CA GLN A 57 -6.44 -7.25 23.15
C GLN A 57 -5.02 -6.71 23.36
N VAL A 58 -4.24 -6.61 22.29
CA VAL A 58 -2.88 -6.04 22.32
C VAL A 58 -2.88 -4.58 22.77
N LEU A 59 -3.80 -3.77 22.23
CA LEU A 59 -3.93 -2.36 22.59
C LEU A 59 -4.46 -2.13 24.01
N GLU A 60 -5.16 -3.11 24.58
CA GLU A 60 -5.60 -3.13 25.97
C GLU A 60 -4.55 -3.75 26.93
N GLY A 61 -3.35 -4.05 26.43
CA GLY A 61 -2.21 -4.47 27.26
C GLY A 61 -1.98 -5.97 27.34
N HIS A 62 -2.72 -6.80 26.60
CA HIS A 62 -2.40 -8.22 26.50
C HIS A 62 -1.11 -8.42 25.70
N GLU A 63 -0.27 -9.35 26.15
CA GLU A 63 1.00 -9.61 25.50
C GLU A 63 0.80 -10.40 24.17
N PRO A 64 1.21 -9.83 23.03
CA PRO A 64 1.14 -10.52 21.74
C PRO A 64 2.13 -11.67 21.67
N THR A 65 1.83 -12.65 20.82
CA THR A 65 2.71 -13.79 20.55
C THR A 65 3.06 -13.87 19.07
N GLU A 66 3.94 -14.80 18.70
CA GLU A 66 4.19 -15.12 17.29
C GLU A 66 2.91 -15.55 16.55
N LYS A 67 1.94 -16.17 17.25
CA LYS A 67 0.62 -16.49 16.67
C LYS A 67 -0.20 -15.23 16.39
N THR A 68 -0.21 -14.28 17.31
CA THR A 68 -0.85 -12.97 17.10
C THR A 68 -0.28 -12.31 15.85
N ARG A 69 1.05 -12.25 15.73
CA ARG A 69 1.74 -11.72 14.54
C ARG A 69 1.36 -12.47 13.28
N LEU A 70 1.36 -13.81 13.30
CA LEU A 70 1.02 -14.65 12.16
C LEU A 70 -0.37 -14.33 11.60
N HIS A 71 -1.39 -14.24 12.45
CA HIS A 71 -2.75 -13.93 12.00
C HIS A 71 -2.85 -12.53 11.40
N LEU A 72 -2.17 -11.53 11.98
CA LEU A 72 -2.12 -10.20 11.39
C LEU A 72 -1.35 -10.20 10.06
N ASP A 73 -0.25 -10.93 9.94
CA ASP A 73 0.58 -11.00 8.73
C ASP A 73 -0.13 -11.68 7.56
N ARG A 74 -1.05 -12.62 7.82
CA ARG A 74 -1.87 -13.26 6.78
C ARG A 74 -2.87 -12.31 6.11
N CYS A 75 -3.20 -11.18 6.74
CA CYS A 75 -4.07 -10.18 6.13
C CYS A 75 -3.45 -9.62 4.84
N LEU A 76 -4.15 -9.75 3.71
CA LEU A 76 -3.71 -9.23 2.41
C LEU A 76 -3.82 -7.70 2.28
N THR A 77 -4.42 -7.03 3.27
CA THR A 77 -4.74 -5.60 3.23
C THR A 77 -5.53 -5.20 1.97
N CYS A 78 -6.39 -6.09 1.48
CA CYS A 78 -7.20 -5.86 0.27
C CYS A 78 -8.39 -4.91 0.50
N ARG A 79 -8.71 -4.59 1.76
CA ARG A 79 -9.77 -3.66 2.20
C ARG A 79 -11.20 -4.01 1.75
N SER A 80 -11.43 -5.20 1.21
CA SER A 80 -12.77 -5.69 0.89
C SER A 80 -13.69 -5.71 2.12
N CYS A 81 -13.13 -5.92 3.31
CA CYS A 81 -13.89 -5.86 4.56
C CYS A 81 -14.42 -4.46 4.90
N GLU A 82 -13.81 -3.39 4.39
CA GLU A 82 -14.24 -2.01 4.65
C GLU A 82 -15.45 -1.65 3.79
N SER A 83 -15.42 -1.98 2.49
CA SER A 83 -16.50 -1.63 1.56
C SER A 83 -17.82 -2.34 1.88
N THR A 84 -17.77 -3.51 2.52
CA THR A 84 -18.96 -4.23 2.98
C THR A 84 -19.41 -3.85 4.39
N CYS A 85 -18.61 -3.09 5.14
CA CYS A 85 -18.89 -2.81 6.54
C CYS A 85 -20.00 -1.74 6.67
N PRO A 86 -21.19 -2.08 7.21
CA PRO A 86 -22.25 -1.08 7.38
C PRO A 86 -21.91 -0.02 8.43
N SER A 87 -20.95 -0.30 9.30
CA SER A 87 -20.51 0.61 10.38
C SER A 87 -19.30 1.47 9.99
N GLY A 88 -18.76 1.31 8.76
CA GLY A 88 -17.61 2.10 8.30
C GLY A 88 -16.33 1.87 9.12
N VAL A 89 -16.06 0.62 9.51
CA VAL A 89 -14.80 0.26 10.19
C VAL A 89 -13.64 0.36 9.20
N GLU A 90 -12.73 1.30 9.44
CA GLU A 90 -11.49 1.52 8.66
C GLU A 90 -10.42 0.49 9.05
N TYR A 91 -10.70 -0.78 8.76
CA TYR A 91 -9.88 -1.92 9.16
C TYR A 91 -8.41 -1.83 8.73
N GLY A 92 -8.14 -1.29 7.55
CA GLY A 92 -6.81 -1.06 6.98
C GLY A 92 -5.94 -0.21 7.91
N ARG A 93 -6.51 0.85 8.51
CA ARG A 93 -5.79 1.70 9.46
C ARG A 93 -5.55 0.98 10.79
N LEU A 94 -6.57 0.27 11.27
CA LEU A 94 -6.46 -0.51 12.50
C LEU A 94 -5.41 -1.63 12.39
N VAL A 95 -5.35 -2.34 11.27
CA VAL A 95 -4.34 -3.41 11.08
C VAL A 95 -2.93 -2.87 10.96
N ASP A 96 -2.74 -1.67 10.39
CA ASP A 96 -1.43 -1.03 10.34
C ASP A 96 -0.94 -0.65 11.76
N ILE A 97 -1.82 -0.04 12.58
CA ILE A 97 -1.53 0.25 14.01
C ILE A 97 -1.21 -1.04 14.76
N GLY A 98 -2.07 -2.06 14.60
CA GLY A 98 -1.90 -3.35 15.27
C GLY A 98 -0.58 -4.05 14.90
N ARG A 99 -0.23 -4.08 13.61
CA ARG A 99 1.04 -4.65 13.14
C ARG A 99 2.24 -3.87 13.69
N HIS A 100 2.17 -2.55 13.75
CA HIS A 100 3.24 -1.73 14.30
C HIS A 100 3.52 -2.07 15.77
N VAL A 101 2.48 -2.10 16.60
CA VAL A 101 2.59 -2.44 18.03
C VAL A 101 3.05 -3.89 18.23
N VAL A 102 2.49 -4.84 17.47
CA VAL A 102 2.86 -6.26 17.58
C VAL A 102 4.32 -6.49 17.15
N GLU A 103 4.79 -5.85 16.10
CA GLU A 103 6.19 -5.99 15.64
C GLU A 103 7.18 -5.44 16.66
N ALA A 104 6.84 -4.36 17.35
CA ALA A 104 7.68 -3.78 18.40
C ALA A 104 7.83 -4.71 19.61
N LYS A 105 6.76 -5.43 19.98
CA LYS A 105 6.75 -6.38 21.10
C LYS A 105 7.27 -7.78 20.74
N VAL A 106 7.00 -8.24 19.51
CA VAL A 106 7.35 -9.57 19.01
C VAL A 106 8.20 -9.42 17.74
N PRO A 107 9.47 -8.98 17.86
CA PRO A 107 10.30 -8.70 16.70
C PRO A 107 10.64 -9.98 15.94
N ARG A 108 10.67 -9.87 14.61
CA ARG A 108 11.09 -10.96 13.73
C ARG A 108 12.56 -11.33 13.93
N ARG A 109 12.86 -12.62 13.82
CA ARG A 109 14.20 -13.19 14.01
C ARG A 109 14.68 -13.94 12.77
N GLY A 110 16.00 -14.10 12.66
CA GLY A 110 16.64 -14.94 11.64
C GLY A 110 16.35 -14.48 10.20
N THR A 111 16.00 -15.45 9.35
CA THR A 111 15.83 -15.27 7.91
C THR A 111 14.64 -14.38 7.55
N ASP A 112 13.54 -14.40 8.32
CA ASP A 112 12.36 -13.56 8.08
C ASP A 112 12.73 -12.07 8.14
N ARG A 113 13.50 -11.67 9.16
CA ARG A 113 14.00 -10.29 9.29
C ARG A 113 14.87 -9.88 8.10
N MET A 114 15.77 -10.76 7.67
CA MET A 114 16.67 -10.50 6.54
C MET A 114 15.92 -10.37 5.22
N VAL A 115 14.97 -11.28 4.95
CA VAL A 115 14.16 -11.24 3.72
C VAL A 115 13.32 -9.97 3.67
N ARG A 116 12.64 -9.60 4.75
CA ARG A 116 11.84 -8.36 4.79
C ARG A 116 12.71 -7.11 4.66
N TRP A 117 13.90 -7.11 5.28
CA TRP A 117 14.88 -6.04 5.08
C TRP A 117 15.32 -5.93 3.61
N ALA A 118 15.58 -7.05 2.95
CA ALA A 118 15.93 -7.04 1.52
C ALA A 118 14.74 -6.54 0.67
N LEU A 119 13.52 -7.00 0.94
CA LEU A 119 12.34 -6.56 0.21
C LEU A 119 12.10 -5.05 0.35
N ARG A 120 12.19 -4.49 1.57
CA ARG A 120 11.98 -3.05 1.79
C ARG A 120 13.07 -2.21 1.13
N GLU A 121 14.31 -2.69 1.06
CA GLU A 121 15.39 -1.92 0.48
C GLU A 121 15.47 -2.05 -1.05
N PHE A 122 15.32 -3.25 -1.60
CA PHE A 122 15.58 -3.47 -3.02
C PHE A 122 14.36 -3.28 -3.91
N VAL A 123 13.17 -3.70 -3.47
CA VAL A 123 11.95 -3.67 -4.32
C VAL A 123 11.51 -2.23 -4.65
N PRO A 124 11.52 -1.26 -3.73
CA PRO A 124 11.17 0.14 -4.05
C PRO A 124 12.12 0.80 -5.05
N ARG A 125 13.34 0.28 -5.24
CA ARG A 125 14.36 0.85 -6.12
C ARG A 125 14.21 0.29 -7.52
N ALA A 126 13.42 0.98 -8.36
CA ALA A 126 13.05 0.53 -9.71
C ALA A 126 14.24 0.06 -10.57
N GLY A 127 15.37 0.77 -10.54
CA GLY A 127 16.58 0.39 -11.28
C GLY A 127 17.19 -0.94 -10.80
N LEU A 128 17.29 -1.15 -9.49
CA LEU A 128 17.80 -2.40 -8.91
C LEU A 128 16.83 -3.56 -9.16
N PHE A 129 15.54 -3.32 -8.96
CA PHE A 129 14.50 -4.31 -9.23
C PHE A 129 14.48 -4.71 -10.71
N GLY A 130 14.61 -3.75 -11.63
CA GLY A 130 14.71 -4.00 -13.07
C GLY A 130 15.94 -4.79 -13.46
N ALA A 131 17.10 -4.48 -12.87
CA ALA A 131 18.32 -5.26 -13.07
C ALA A 131 18.17 -6.71 -12.59
N ALA A 132 17.60 -6.91 -11.40
CA ALA A 132 17.33 -8.24 -10.85
C ALA A 132 16.33 -9.02 -11.73
N MET A 133 15.28 -8.37 -12.22
CA MET A 133 14.32 -8.96 -13.15
C MET A 133 14.97 -9.37 -14.48
N LYS A 134 15.88 -8.55 -15.02
CA LYS A 134 16.64 -8.88 -16.22
C LYS A 134 17.54 -10.09 -16.01
N ALA A 135 18.30 -10.12 -14.90
CA ALA A 135 19.13 -11.26 -14.53
C ALA A 135 18.30 -12.53 -14.35
N GLY A 136 17.18 -12.46 -13.63
CA GLY A 136 16.25 -13.57 -13.44
C GLY A 136 15.70 -14.12 -14.75
N ARG A 137 15.42 -13.25 -15.73
CA ARG A 137 14.98 -13.66 -17.08
C ARG A 137 16.07 -14.42 -17.85
N MET A 138 17.34 -14.01 -17.70
CA MET A 138 18.47 -14.68 -18.35
C MET A 138 18.67 -16.11 -17.85
N VAL A 139 18.46 -16.34 -16.56
CA VAL A 139 18.59 -17.68 -15.94
C VAL A 139 17.24 -18.38 -15.74
N ARG A 140 16.16 -17.90 -16.37
CA ARG A 140 14.79 -18.37 -16.10
C ARG A 140 14.61 -19.87 -16.27
N GLY A 141 15.31 -20.48 -17.23
CA GLY A 141 15.25 -21.93 -17.47
C GLY A 141 15.84 -22.78 -16.33
N LEU A 142 16.65 -22.18 -15.45
CA LEU A 142 17.27 -22.83 -14.30
C LEU A 142 16.52 -22.56 -12.98
N LEU A 143 15.49 -21.70 -13.01
CA LEU A 143 14.75 -21.33 -11.82
C LEU A 143 13.75 -22.43 -11.43
N PRO A 144 13.59 -22.72 -10.12
CA PRO A 144 12.46 -23.49 -9.62
C PRO A 144 11.12 -22.87 -10.03
N GLU A 145 10.08 -23.69 -10.22
CA GLU A 145 8.79 -23.21 -10.74
C GLU A 145 8.21 -22.05 -9.91
N ALA A 146 8.33 -22.14 -8.58
CA ALA A 146 7.89 -21.10 -7.64
C ALA A 146 8.53 -19.72 -7.85
N LEU A 147 9.73 -19.65 -8.45
CA LEU A 147 10.40 -18.39 -8.81
C LEU A 147 10.19 -18.03 -10.28
N LYS A 148 10.13 -19.04 -11.15
CA LYS A 148 9.90 -18.88 -12.58
C LYS A 148 8.57 -18.16 -12.89
N ASP A 149 7.54 -18.39 -12.07
CA ASP A 149 6.25 -17.68 -12.15
C ASP A 149 6.35 -16.21 -11.74
N LYS A 150 7.27 -15.89 -10.83
CA LYS A 150 7.53 -14.51 -10.36
C LYS A 150 8.40 -13.71 -11.31
N VAL A 151 8.99 -14.37 -12.32
CA VAL A 151 9.84 -13.76 -13.34
C VAL A 151 9.18 -13.89 -14.71
N PRO A 152 8.14 -13.07 -15.01
CA PRO A 152 7.51 -13.09 -16.32
C PRO A 152 8.49 -12.67 -17.41
N LEU A 153 8.34 -13.27 -18.59
CA LEU A 153 9.05 -12.83 -19.79
C LEU A 153 8.72 -11.36 -20.08
N ALA A 154 9.72 -10.62 -20.55
CA ALA A 154 9.53 -9.22 -20.91
C ALA A 154 8.55 -9.11 -22.08
N ARG A 155 7.54 -8.25 -21.95
CA ARG A 155 6.69 -7.82 -23.06
C ARG A 155 7.09 -6.40 -23.45
N PRO A 156 7.04 -6.04 -24.74
CA PRO A 156 7.28 -4.65 -25.13
C PRO A 156 6.22 -3.74 -24.49
N SER A 157 6.61 -2.52 -24.10
CA SER A 157 5.67 -1.51 -23.58
C SER A 157 4.63 -1.12 -24.63
N GLY A 158 5.01 -1.19 -25.91
CA GLY A 158 4.30 -0.51 -26.99
C GLY A 158 4.56 1.00 -26.97
N PRO A 159 4.01 1.74 -27.94
CA PRO A 159 4.23 3.17 -28.06
C PRO A 159 3.51 3.93 -26.94
N TRP A 160 4.17 5.00 -26.49
CA TRP A 160 3.60 6.02 -25.63
C TRP A 160 3.31 7.27 -26.49
N PRO A 161 2.04 7.69 -26.66
CA PRO A 161 1.71 8.85 -27.48
C PRO A 161 2.35 10.15 -26.95
N SER A 162 2.88 10.98 -27.84
CA SER A 162 3.40 12.30 -27.45
C SER A 162 2.29 13.17 -26.86
N ALA A 163 2.63 13.97 -25.84
CA ALA A 163 1.70 14.88 -25.21
C ALA A 163 1.26 15.99 -26.19
N ARG A 164 0.03 15.88 -26.71
CA ARG A 164 -0.52 16.78 -27.73
C ARG A 164 -1.88 17.39 -27.38
N HIS A 165 -2.50 16.92 -26.30
CA HIS A 165 -3.81 17.38 -25.86
C HIS A 165 -3.70 18.45 -24.77
N GLY A 166 -4.70 19.33 -24.70
CA GLY A 166 -4.82 20.34 -23.64
C GLY A 166 -5.10 19.73 -22.27
N ARG A 167 -5.90 18.65 -22.24
CA ARG A 167 -6.19 17.87 -21.03
C ARG A 167 -5.01 16.96 -20.70
N ARG A 168 -4.50 17.03 -19.48
CA ARG A 168 -3.31 16.26 -19.07
C ARG A 168 -3.53 15.58 -17.74
N MET A 169 -2.95 14.40 -17.60
CA MET A 169 -2.95 13.63 -16.36
C MET A 169 -1.56 13.04 -16.11
N LEU A 170 -1.23 12.83 -14.85
CA LEU A 170 0.04 12.19 -14.45
C LEU A 170 -0.16 10.69 -14.26
N ALA A 171 0.71 9.87 -14.83
CA ALA A 171 0.86 8.48 -14.42
C ALA A 171 1.98 8.34 -13.39
N LEU A 172 1.82 7.37 -12.49
CA LEU A 172 2.94 6.86 -11.71
C LEU A 172 3.60 5.72 -12.48
N ALA A 173 4.89 5.87 -12.81
CA ALA A 173 5.70 4.77 -13.35
C ALA A 173 5.76 3.61 -12.32
N GLY A 174 6.05 3.95 -11.06
CA GLY A 174 6.14 3.01 -9.95
C GLY A 174 7.49 2.30 -9.87
N CYS A 175 7.60 1.32 -8.97
CA CYS A 175 8.85 0.59 -8.73
C CYS A 175 8.89 -0.77 -9.44
N VAL A 176 7.82 -1.56 -9.36
CA VAL A 176 7.76 -2.95 -9.84
C VAL A 176 7.15 -3.06 -11.23
N GLN A 177 6.05 -2.35 -11.47
CA GLN A 177 5.27 -2.42 -12.72
C GLN A 177 6.12 -2.19 -13.98
N PRO A 178 7.04 -1.21 -14.06
CA PRO A 178 7.81 -0.95 -15.28
C PRO A 178 8.65 -2.16 -15.70
N SER A 179 9.11 -2.97 -14.73
CA SER A 179 9.94 -4.13 -15.02
C SER A 179 9.11 -5.38 -15.31
N MET A 180 7.97 -5.56 -14.62
CA MET A 180 7.13 -6.76 -14.76
C MET A 180 6.08 -6.67 -15.88
N ALA A 181 5.47 -5.50 -16.04
CA ALA A 181 4.36 -5.27 -16.96
C ALA A 181 4.44 -3.86 -17.58
N PRO A 182 5.50 -3.55 -18.36
CA PRO A 182 5.73 -2.22 -18.94
C PRO A 182 4.63 -1.75 -19.88
N SER A 183 3.80 -2.67 -20.40
CA SER A 183 2.71 -2.33 -21.32
C SER A 183 1.51 -1.64 -20.66
N ILE A 184 1.39 -1.68 -19.34
CA ILE A 184 0.18 -1.21 -18.63
C ILE A 184 0.02 0.32 -18.75
N ASN A 185 1.01 1.12 -18.32
CA ASN A 185 0.93 2.58 -18.44
C ASN A 185 0.85 3.02 -19.91
N ALA A 186 1.60 2.38 -20.80
CA ALA A 186 1.56 2.69 -22.22
C ALA A 186 0.19 2.38 -22.85
N ALA A 187 -0.49 1.30 -22.42
CA ALA A 187 -1.86 1.01 -22.84
C ALA A 187 -2.85 2.05 -22.31
N ALA A 188 -2.74 2.43 -21.03
CA ALA A 188 -3.55 3.49 -20.45
C ALA A 188 -3.35 4.82 -21.20
N ALA A 189 -2.10 5.16 -21.54
CA ALA A 189 -1.77 6.33 -22.33
C ALA A 189 -2.49 6.32 -23.69
N ARG A 190 -2.48 5.21 -24.42
CA ARG A 190 -3.19 5.09 -25.73
C ARG A 190 -4.70 5.24 -25.60
N VAL A 191 -5.30 4.68 -24.55
CA VAL A 191 -6.74 4.81 -24.29
C VAL A 191 -7.07 6.27 -23.99
N LEU A 192 -6.35 6.91 -23.07
CA LEU A 192 -6.58 8.32 -22.70
C LEU A 192 -6.32 9.27 -23.87
N ASP A 193 -5.32 8.98 -24.68
CA ASP A 193 -4.97 9.74 -25.88
C ASP A 193 -6.11 9.71 -26.92
N THR A 194 -6.78 8.56 -27.08
CA THR A 194 -7.99 8.45 -27.93
C THR A 194 -9.16 9.28 -27.37
N LEU A 195 -9.21 9.47 -26.04
CA LEU A 195 -10.19 10.30 -25.34
C LEU A 195 -9.78 11.78 -25.25
N GLY A 196 -8.73 12.19 -25.95
CA GLY A 196 -8.26 13.57 -25.98
C GLY A 196 -7.55 14.00 -24.70
N ILE A 197 -6.90 13.08 -23.99
CA ILE A 197 -6.15 13.32 -22.74
C ILE A 197 -4.71 12.84 -22.91
N SER A 198 -3.73 13.71 -22.65
CA SER A 198 -2.32 13.33 -22.63
C SER A 198 -1.90 12.81 -21.26
N LEU A 199 -1.56 11.52 -21.20
CA LEU A 199 -0.94 10.92 -20.02
C LEU A 199 0.57 11.17 -20.04
N VAL A 200 1.10 11.79 -19.00
CA VAL A 200 2.52 12.13 -18.86
C VAL A 200 3.07 11.56 -17.56
N GLU A 201 4.39 11.39 -17.46
CA GLU A 201 5.07 10.99 -16.22
C GLU A 201 5.98 12.13 -15.75
N ALA A 202 6.03 12.35 -14.43
CA ALA A 202 6.97 13.31 -13.84
C ALA A 202 8.29 12.61 -13.50
N SER A 203 9.41 13.25 -13.87
CA SER A 203 10.74 12.80 -13.45
C SER A 203 10.89 12.91 -11.92
N GLY A 204 11.68 12.01 -11.33
CA GLY A 204 11.88 11.96 -9.87
C GLY A 204 10.83 11.16 -9.09
N THR A 205 9.76 10.72 -9.74
CA THR A 205 8.81 9.75 -9.16
C THR A 205 9.42 8.35 -9.05
N GLY A 206 8.83 7.48 -8.22
CA GLY A 206 9.43 6.20 -7.84
C GLY A 206 8.43 5.28 -7.16
N CYS A 207 8.83 4.58 -6.11
CA CYS A 207 7.88 3.78 -5.31
C CYS A 207 6.80 4.67 -4.70
N CYS A 208 5.56 4.18 -4.62
CA CYS A 208 4.43 4.86 -3.96
C CYS A 208 4.50 4.82 -2.43
N GLY A 209 5.48 4.12 -1.84
CA GLY A 209 5.61 3.90 -0.40
C GLY A 209 4.93 2.62 0.12
N ALA A 210 4.05 1.99 -0.67
CA ALA A 210 3.27 0.83 -0.23
C ALA A 210 4.13 -0.35 0.25
N VAL A 211 5.21 -0.64 -0.48
CA VAL A 211 6.09 -1.77 -0.15
C VAL A 211 6.73 -1.60 1.23
N ARG A 212 7.26 -0.41 1.53
CA ARG A 212 7.87 -0.12 2.83
C ARG A 212 6.82 -0.09 3.93
N HIS A 213 5.68 0.55 3.68
CA HIS A 213 4.57 0.65 4.62
C HIS A 213 4.04 -0.74 5.02
N HIS A 214 3.75 -1.62 4.04
CA HIS A 214 3.33 -3.01 4.30
C HIS A 214 4.40 -3.87 4.99
N LEU A 215 5.66 -3.48 4.90
CA LEU A 215 6.77 -4.13 5.60
C LEU A 215 7.05 -3.51 6.99
N ASN A 216 6.16 -2.64 7.48
CA ASN A 216 6.26 -1.91 8.75
C ASN A 216 7.41 -0.88 8.81
N ASP A 217 7.87 -0.42 7.64
CA ASP A 217 8.80 0.70 7.49
C ASP A 217 7.99 1.95 7.11
N HIS A 218 7.26 2.50 8.09
CA HIS A 218 6.36 3.65 7.87
C HIS A 218 7.14 4.92 7.51
N ASP A 219 8.30 5.15 8.12
CA ASP A 219 9.09 6.36 7.87
C ASP A 219 9.70 6.35 6.46
N GLY A 220 10.32 5.23 6.05
CA GLY A 220 10.79 5.10 4.67
C GLY A 220 9.63 5.13 3.66
N GLY A 221 8.45 4.64 4.05
CA GLY A 221 7.21 4.81 3.31
C GLY A 221 6.85 6.28 3.11
N LYS A 222 6.83 7.08 4.19
CA LYS A 222 6.56 8.53 4.13
C LYS A 222 7.57 9.28 3.26
N ASP A 223 8.84 8.90 3.31
CA ASP A 223 9.87 9.50 2.45
C ASP A 223 9.62 9.25 0.96
N ASP A 224 9.17 8.03 0.60
CA ASP A 224 8.72 7.73 -0.76
C ASP A 224 7.52 8.60 -1.19
N MET A 225 6.59 8.87 -0.26
CA MET A 225 5.42 9.73 -0.52
C MET A 225 5.84 11.18 -0.76
N ARG A 226 6.68 11.74 0.13
CA ARG A 226 7.20 13.11 0.03
C ARG A 226 7.93 13.32 -1.30
N ARG A 227 8.80 12.40 -1.69
CA ARG A 227 9.51 12.43 -2.98
C ARG A 227 8.55 12.46 -4.17
N ASN A 228 7.49 11.65 -4.16
CA ASN A 228 6.50 11.67 -5.24
C ASN A 228 5.69 12.97 -5.24
N ILE A 229 5.31 13.48 -4.07
CA ILE A 229 4.62 14.76 -3.94
C ILE A 229 5.50 15.86 -4.53
N ASP A 230 6.78 15.94 -4.20
CA ASP A 230 7.70 16.95 -4.74
C ASP A 230 7.84 16.87 -6.25
N ALA A 231 7.87 15.66 -6.81
CA ALA A 231 7.94 15.46 -8.25
C ALA A 231 6.65 15.90 -8.98
N TRP A 232 5.48 15.72 -8.36
CA TRP A 232 4.20 16.09 -8.95
C TRP A 232 3.79 17.53 -8.68
N TRP A 233 4.20 18.09 -7.54
CA TRP A 233 3.72 19.38 -7.04
C TRP A 233 3.83 20.52 -8.05
N PRO A 234 4.95 20.68 -8.78
CA PRO A 234 5.06 21.78 -9.75
C PRO A 234 3.95 21.77 -10.80
N ALA A 235 3.55 20.59 -11.30
CA ALA A 235 2.49 20.46 -12.30
C ALA A 235 1.09 20.63 -11.67
N ILE A 236 0.91 20.18 -10.42
CA ILE A 236 -0.34 20.36 -9.66
C ILE A 236 -0.57 21.85 -9.37
N GLU A 237 0.44 22.54 -8.87
CA GLU A 237 0.37 23.94 -8.44
C GLU A 237 0.10 24.89 -9.60
N ARG A 238 0.67 24.61 -10.78
CA ARG A 238 0.40 25.36 -12.01
C ARG A 238 -0.93 25.02 -12.68
N GLY A 239 -1.68 24.05 -12.15
CA GLY A 239 -2.95 23.60 -12.72
C GLY A 239 -2.79 22.92 -14.09
N GLU A 240 -1.62 22.35 -14.37
CA GLU A 240 -1.32 21.73 -15.67
C GLU A 240 -1.94 20.34 -15.84
N ILE A 241 -2.42 19.74 -14.74
CA ILE A 241 -2.91 18.36 -14.69
C ILE A 241 -4.28 18.31 -14.01
N GLU A 242 -5.17 17.47 -14.54
CA GLU A 242 -6.53 17.27 -14.01
C GLU A 242 -6.58 16.17 -12.93
N ALA A 243 -5.70 15.18 -13.05
CA ALA A 243 -5.68 14.01 -12.19
C ALA A 243 -4.32 13.30 -12.19
N ILE A 244 -4.14 12.44 -11.19
CA ILE A 244 -3.07 11.45 -11.10
C ILE A 244 -3.70 10.07 -11.31
N VAL A 245 -3.38 9.40 -12.42
CA VAL A 245 -3.96 8.12 -12.82
C VAL A 245 -3.10 6.98 -12.31
N MET A 246 -3.74 6.03 -11.61
CA MET A 246 -3.08 4.84 -11.09
C MET A 246 -3.55 3.60 -11.83
N THR A 247 -2.62 2.90 -12.48
CA THR A 247 -2.93 1.64 -13.18
C THR A 247 -2.66 0.40 -12.33
N ALA A 248 -1.97 0.56 -11.20
CA ALA A 248 -1.70 -0.50 -10.23
C ALA A 248 -2.54 -0.26 -8.97
N SER A 249 -3.43 -1.19 -8.64
CA SER A 249 -4.37 -1.07 -7.51
C SER A 249 -3.67 -0.79 -6.18
N GLY A 250 -2.56 -1.49 -5.88
CA GLY A 250 -1.78 -1.24 -4.66
C GLY A 250 -1.20 0.17 -4.58
N CYS A 251 -0.75 0.73 -5.72
CA CYS A 251 -0.31 2.13 -5.76
C CYS A 251 -1.51 3.08 -5.62
N GLY A 252 -2.61 2.79 -6.31
CA GLY A 252 -3.86 3.56 -6.24
C GLY A 252 -4.37 3.74 -4.81
N THR A 253 -4.51 2.64 -4.07
CA THR A 253 -4.93 2.67 -2.67
C THR A 253 -3.92 3.44 -1.82
N GLN A 254 -2.62 3.19 -2.00
CA GLN A 254 -1.60 3.86 -1.19
C GLN A 254 -1.56 5.38 -1.41
N VAL A 255 -1.62 5.85 -2.66
CA VAL A 255 -1.58 7.30 -2.97
C VAL A 255 -2.85 8.01 -2.49
N LYS A 256 -4.00 7.34 -2.53
CA LYS A 256 -5.25 7.84 -1.92
C LYS A 256 -5.16 8.00 -0.39
N GLU A 257 -4.21 7.33 0.27
CA GLU A 257 -3.96 7.48 1.71
C GLU A 257 -2.91 8.54 2.07
N TYR A 258 -2.25 9.17 1.09
CA TYR A 258 -1.19 10.16 1.38
C TYR A 258 -1.69 11.26 2.32
N GLY A 259 -2.85 11.85 2.04
CA GLY A 259 -3.46 12.88 2.88
C GLY A 259 -3.68 12.43 4.32
N HIS A 260 -4.01 11.16 4.54
CA HIS A 260 -4.16 10.60 5.88
C HIS A 260 -2.81 10.34 6.54
N ILE A 261 -1.88 9.70 5.84
CA ILE A 261 -0.58 9.27 6.38
C ILE A 261 0.32 10.47 6.72
N LEU A 262 0.24 11.54 5.93
CA LEU A 262 1.01 12.77 6.10
C LEU A 262 0.20 13.89 6.76
N ARG A 263 -0.98 13.60 7.34
CA ARG A 263 -1.87 14.63 7.94
C ARG A 263 -1.22 15.49 9.04
N ASN A 264 -0.24 14.91 9.74
CA ASN A 264 0.50 15.56 10.81
C ASN A 264 1.86 16.11 10.35
N ASP A 265 2.18 16.01 9.06
CA ASP A 265 3.40 16.58 8.49
C ASP A 265 3.19 18.07 8.18
N PRO A 266 3.86 19.00 8.87
CA PRO A 266 3.59 20.43 8.73
C PRO A 266 3.91 20.98 7.34
N ILE A 267 4.76 20.30 6.57
CA ILE A 267 5.18 20.73 5.23
C ILE A 267 4.29 20.06 4.17
N TYR A 268 3.92 18.80 4.38
CA TYR A 268 3.28 17.99 3.36
C TYR A 268 1.78 17.76 3.54
N ALA A 269 1.18 18.02 4.70
CA ALA A 269 -0.23 17.67 4.98
C ALA A 269 -1.20 18.17 3.89
N ALA A 270 -1.14 19.46 3.55
CA ALA A 270 -2.00 20.04 2.52
C ALA A 270 -1.72 19.48 1.12
N LYS A 271 -0.43 19.32 0.77
CA LYS A 271 -0.03 18.77 -0.54
C LYS A 271 -0.47 17.32 -0.70
N ALA A 272 -0.30 16.52 0.36
CA ALA A 272 -0.65 15.12 0.41
C ALA A 272 -2.16 14.92 0.29
N LEU A 273 -2.97 15.73 0.98
CA LEU A 273 -4.42 15.74 0.83
C LEU A 273 -4.81 16.02 -0.62
N ARG A 274 -4.23 17.06 -1.23
CA ARG A 274 -4.51 17.41 -2.62
C ARG A 274 -4.14 16.29 -3.59
N VAL A 275 -2.99 15.63 -3.39
CA VAL A 275 -2.57 14.48 -4.19
C VAL A 275 -3.55 13.31 -4.05
N SER A 276 -4.02 13.01 -2.84
CA SER A 276 -5.03 11.97 -2.63
C SER A 276 -6.35 12.28 -3.35
N GLU A 277 -6.83 13.52 -3.30
CA GLU A 277 -8.03 13.97 -4.00
C GLU A 277 -7.92 13.93 -5.53
N LEU A 278 -6.72 14.16 -6.08
CA LEU A 278 -6.45 14.12 -7.52
C LEU A 278 -6.26 12.68 -8.04
N THR A 279 -6.03 11.72 -7.15
CA THR A 279 -5.73 10.34 -7.55
C THR A 279 -6.99 9.61 -8.02
N ARG A 280 -6.94 9.02 -9.22
CA ARG A 280 -8.02 8.23 -9.82
C ARG A 280 -7.61 6.77 -9.91
#